data_AF-A0A8C1BEY3-F1
#
_entry.id   AF-A0A8C1BEY3-F1
#
_cell.length_a   1.000
_cell.length_b   1.000
_cell.length_c   1.000
_cell.angle_alpha   90.00
_cell.angle_beta   90.00
_cell.angle_gamma   90.00
#
_symmetry.space_group_name_H-M   'P 1'
#
loop_
_entity.id
_entity.type
_entity.pdbx_description
1 polymer ?
#
loop_
_entity_poly.entity_id
_entity_poly.type
_entity_poly.pdbx_seq_one_letter_code
_entity_poly.pdbx_strand_id
1 'polypeptide(L)'
;MENRGQVSTLGTDSARNMVAAARLLPFEHLPCTAHILQRTVTVSIHGSGFESVLAKCRKIVGHFKHSPSNAHELMEQQVACGQKQESLVQDVTTRWNSTLEMVKRIQRNKSPLTTTLAQQKSNVAMLTTQELAKLQKLEELLEPCRYVTELLGGEQYISCSVVLPALCHLFKIMESTEDDPAYVVKFKNDFTSDLSKRKDSTNLTWLKIATAIDPRFKDLKCLPKDERNEVWASLSKLLMAQSPGKQESKETTDQQPPKKRRISVLLVSSDSESDEEEESIEQCLNRYKAEPKLHMEGCPLQWWKKREATHARLAPIACKYLSTPATTVPCERLFSLSGHIIQKKRATLSPDNVNRLVCLSNWLNVKED
;
A
#
# COMPACT_ATOMS: atom_id res chain seq x y z
N MET A 1 24.07 -4.23 -19.21
CA MET A 1 22.60 -4.18 -19.36
C MET A 1 22.10 -5.62 -19.45
N GLU A 2 21.94 -6.31 -18.32
CA GLU A 2 21.59 -7.74 -18.32
C GLU A 2 20.82 -8.06 -17.03
N ASN A 3 19.58 -7.56 -16.96
CA ASN A 3 18.60 -7.86 -15.90
C ASN A 3 17.26 -8.32 -16.50
N ARG A 4 17.26 -8.74 -17.78
CA ARG A 4 16.05 -9.20 -18.48
C ARG A 4 15.65 -10.56 -17.91
N GLY A 5 14.87 -10.54 -16.84
CA GLY A 5 14.28 -11.73 -16.21
C GLY A 5 14.03 -11.61 -14.70
N GLN A 6 14.72 -10.72 -13.98
CA GLN A 6 14.61 -10.66 -12.50
C GLN A 6 13.67 -9.55 -11.99
N VAL A 7 13.43 -8.51 -12.78
CA VAL A 7 12.61 -7.36 -12.38
C VAL A 7 11.31 -7.35 -13.19
N SER A 8 10.18 -7.46 -12.50
CA SER A 8 8.84 -7.46 -13.12
C SER A 8 8.23 -6.06 -13.18
N THR A 9 8.42 -5.26 -12.12
CA THR A 9 7.66 -4.02 -11.88
C THR A 9 8.56 -2.88 -11.43
N LEU A 10 8.18 -1.66 -11.77
CA LEU A 10 8.79 -0.43 -11.29
C LEU A 10 7.76 0.38 -10.49
N GLY A 11 8.01 0.58 -9.20
CA GLY A 11 7.20 1.44 -8.33
C GLY A 11 7.69 2.89 -8.33
N THR A 12 6.82 3.88 -8.52
CA THR A 12 7.23 5.31 -8.46
C THR A 12 6.20 6.20 -7.76
N ASP A 13 6.64 7.36 -7.27
CA ASP A 13 5.77 8.43 -6.74
C ASP A 13 4.92 9.14 -7.81
N SER A 14 5.02 8.71 -9.08
CA SER A 14 4.34 9.31 -10.23
C SER A 14 4.76 10.76 -10.54
N ALA A 15 5.96 11.19 -10.11
CA ALA A 15 6.57 12.40 -10.64
C ALA A 15 6.72 12.32 -12.16
N ARG A 16 6.48 13.44 -12.88
CA ARG A 16 6.39 13.45 -14.35
C ARG A 16 7.61 12.84 -15.06
N ASN A 17 8.80 13.13 -14.55
CA ASN A 17 10.06 12.55 -15.02
C ASN A 17 10.15 11.04 -14.76
N MET A 18 9.71 10.57 -13.58
CA MET A 18 9.69 9.15 -13.24
C MET A 18 8.69 8.36 -14.07
N VAL A 19 7.52 8.93 -14.37
CA VAL A 19 6.54 8.33 -15.29
C VAL A 19 7.09 8.26 -16.71
N ALA A 20 7.75 9.32 -17.19
CA ALA A 20 8.39 9.31 -18.49
C ALA A 20 9.49 8.24 -18.57
N ALA A 21 10.33 8.12 -17.53
CA ALA A 21 11.35 7.09 -17.44
C ALA A 21 10.75 5.68 -17.41
N ALA A 22 9.66 5.46 -16.68
CA ALA A 22 8.99 4.18 -16.61
C ALA A 22 8.50 3.68 -17.98
N ARG A 23 8.02 4.59 -18.84
CA ARG A 23 7.61 4.27 -20.22
C ARG A 23 8.77 3.83 -21.13
N LEU A 24 10.00 4.21 -20.81
CA LEU A 24 11.19 3.85 -21.57
C LEU A 24 11.80 2.51 -21.08
N LEU A 25 11.32 1.99 -19.96
CA LEU A 25 11.82 0.76 -19.35
C LEU A 25 10.88 -0.41 -19.65
N PRO A 26 11.40 -1.64 -19.77
CA PRO A 26 10.61 -2.82 -20.10
C PRO A 26 9.88 -3.41 -18.88
N PHE A 27 9.54 -2.58 -17.89
CA PHE A 27 8.94 -3.00 -16.63
C PHE A 27 7.50 -2.50 -16.51
N GLU A 28 6.65 -3.26 -15.84
CA GLU A 28 5.29 -2.83 -15.54
C GLU A 28 5.34 -1.69 -14.51
N HIS A 29 4.80 -0.52 -14.89
CA HIS A 29 4.79 0.64 -14.01
C HIS A 29 3.64 0.56 -13.02
N LEU A 30 3.95 0.54 -11.72
CA LEU A 30 2.97 0.70 -10.65
C LEU A 30 3.16 2.06 -9.93
N PRO A 31 2.21 2.99 -10.07
CA PRO A 31 2.14 4.17 -9.22
C PRO A 31 2.04 3.82 -7.72
N CYS A 32 2.71 4.61 -6.88
CA CYS A 32 2.62 4.49 -5.43
C CYS A 32 1.20 4.84 -4.94
N THR A 33 0.50 3.85 -4.37
CA THR A 33 -0.88 4.04 -3.89
C THR A 33 -0.95 5.06 -2.75
N ALA A 34 0.04 5.09 -1.86
CA ALA A 34 0.13 6.07 -0.78
C ALA A 34 0.26 7.51 -1.33
N HIS A 35 1.01 7.69 -2.42
CA HIS A 35 1.13 8.99 -3.08
C HIS A 35 -0.16 9.40 -3.81
N ILE A 36 -0.86 8.45 -4.42
CA ILE A 36 -2.20 8.66 -4.99
C ILE A 36 -3.16 9.16 -3.90
N LEU A 37 -3.27 8.44 -2.78
CA LEU A 37 -4.14 8.82 -1.67
C LEU A 37 -3.75 10.17 -1.07
N GLN A 38 -2.44 10.42 -0.91
CA GLN A 38 -1.94 11.71 -0.46
C GLN A 38 -2.46 12.86 -1.33
N ARG A 39 -2.37 12.72 -2.65
CA ARG A 39 -2.87 13.77 -3.57
C ARG A 39 -4.38 13.90 -3.53
N THR A 40 -5.10 12.79 -3.53
CA THR A 40 -6.57 12.78 -3.47
C THR A 40 -7.07 13.47 -2.22
N VAL A 41 -6.58 13.07 -1.04
CA VAL A 41 -6.97 13.70 0.23
C VAL A 41 -6.64 15.19 0.23
N THR A 42 -5.46 15.58 -0.23
CA THR A 42 -5.07 16.99 -0.30
C THR A 42 -6.03 17.80 -1.18
N VAL A 43 -6.37 17.30 -2.38
CA VAL A 43 -7.33 17.98 -3.27
C VAL A 43 -8.70 18.09 -2.61
N SER A 44 -9.18 17.02 -1.97
CA SER A 44 -10.48 17.01 -1.27
C SER A 44 -10.52 17.99 -0.10
N ILE A 45 -9.46 18.10 0.70
CA ILE A 45 -9.39 19.08 1.80
C ILE A 45 -9.48 20.51 1.25
N HIS A 46 -8.70 20.84 0.22
CA HIS A 46 -8.68 22.20 -0.36
C HIS A 46 -9.97 22.54 -1.11
N GLY A 47 -10.57 21.57 -1.80
CA GLY A 47 -11.85 21.75 -2.50
C GLY A 47 -13.03 21.91 -1.54
N SER A 48 -12.94 21.29 -0.36
CA SER A 48 -13.96 21.35 0.67
C SER A 48 -13.96 22.64 1.49
N GLY A 49 -14.86 22.73 2.47
CA GLY A 49 -14.95 23.85 3.40
C GLY A 49 -14.03 23.76 4.64
N PHE A 50 -13.03 22.88 4.70
CA PHE A 50 -12.23 22.66 5.92
C PHE A 50 -11.07 23.65 6.13
N GLU A 51 -10.62 24.38 5.10
CA GLU A 51 -9.45 25.25 5.21
C GLU A 51 -9.56 26.35 6.28
N SER A 52 -10.75 26.94 6.45
CA SER A 52 -10.94 28.01 7.44
C SER A 52 -10.77 27.53 8.88
N VAL A 53 -11.28 26.33 9.19
CA VAL A 53 -11.14 25.73 10.53
C VAL A 53 -9.71 25.23 10.76
N LEU A 54 -9.05 24.69 9.74
CA LEU A 54 -7.65 24.29 9.80
C LEU A 54 -6.72 25.51 10.00
N ALA A 55 -7.00 26.63 9.34
CA ALA A 55 -6.25 27.87 9.55
C ALA A 55 -6.35 28.37 11.00
N LYS A 56 -7.53 28.25 11.64
CA LYS A 56 -7.69 28.56 13.07
C LYS A 56 -6.90 27.59 13.96
N CYS A 57 -6.94 26.29 13.65
CA CYS A 57 -6.12 25.28 14.33
C CYS A 57 -4.63 25.65 14.30
N ARG A 58 -4.11 26.01 13.13
CA ARG A 58 -2.71 26.45 12.95
C ARG A 58 -2.38 27.70 13.77
N LYS A 59 -3.30 28.66 13.89
CA LYS A 59 -3.11 29.84 14.75
C LYS A 59 -3.03 29.48 16.23
N ILE A 60 -3.92 28.60 16.71
CA ILE A 60 -3.91 28.11 18.09
C ILE A 60 -2.58 27.39 18.35
N VAL A 61 -2.21 26.41 17.52
CA VAL A 61 -0.96 25.66 17.69
C VAL A 61 0.25 26.59 17.65
N GLY A 62 0.30 27.53 16.71
CA GLY A 62 1.37 28.53 16.60
C GLY A 62 1.54 29.35 17.88
N HIS A 63 0.45 29.79 18.50
CA HIS A 63 0.48 30.56 19.76
C HIS A 63 1.20 29.83 20.90
N PHE A 64 0.98 28.53 21.04
CA PHE A 64 1.65 27.70 22.05
C PHE A 64 3.05 27.25 21.62
N LYS A 65 3.30 27.09 20.32
CA LYS A 65 4.64 26.68 19.82
C LYS A 65 5.67 27.80 19.86
N HIS A 66 5.25 29.05 19.67
CA HIS A 66 6.17 30.20 19.61
C HIS A 66 6.54 30.76 20.99
N SER A 67 5.75 30.46 22.04
CA SER A 67 5.99 30.97 23.40
C SER A 67 6.19 29.81 24.38
N PRO A 68 7.40 29.63 24.94
CA PRO A 68 7.66 28.63 25.98
C PRO A 68 6.79 28.83 27.23
N SER A 69 6.47 30.09 27.57
CA SER A 69 5.59 30.40 28.70
C SER A 69 4.17 29.87 28.46
N ASN A 70 3.61 30.10 27.27
CA ASN A 70 2.27 29.62 26.93
C ASN A 70 2.25 28.08 26.89
N ALA A 71 3.32 27.47 26.36
CA ALA A 71 3.45 26.01 26.35
C ALA A 71 3.47 25.44 27.77
N HIS A 72 4.18 26.08 28.70
CA HIS A 72 4.23 25.66 30.10
C HIS A 72 2.87 25.77 30.77
N GLU A 73 2.16 26.90 30.60
CA GLU A 73 0.81 27.09 31.14
C GLU A 73 -0.17 26.04 30.62
N LEU A 74 -0.10 25.69 29.33
CA LEU A 74 -0.89 24.59 28.77
C LEU A 74 -0.55 23.25 29.43
N MET A 75 0.73 22.97 29.70
CA MET A 75 1.15 21.75 30.37
C MET A 75 0.67 21.67 31.82
N GLU A 76 0.59 22.81 32.52
CA GLU A 76 -0.01 22.87 33.86
C GLU A 76 -1.51 22.58 33.79
N GLN A 77 -2.23 23.17 32.83
CA GLN A 77 -3.67 22.91 32.64
C GLN A 77 -3.95 21.47 32.20
N GLN A 78 -3.07 20.84 31.41
CA GLN A 78 -3.15 19.41 31.09
C GLN A 78 -3.09 18.55 32.36
N VAL A 79 -2.16 18.83 33.27
CA VAL A 79 -2.03 18.12 34.55
C VAL A 79 -3.24 18.35 35.44
N ALA A 80 -3.71 19.60 35.54
CA ALA A 80 -4.91 19.94 36.31
C ALA A 80 -6.16 19.20 35.80
N CYS A 81 -6.24 18.93 34.50
CA CYS A 81 -7.30 18.14 33.87
C CYS A 81 -7.07 16.61 33.94
N GLY A 82 -6.02 16.13 34.61
CA GLY A 82 -5.66 14.70 34.69
C GLY A 82 -5.19 14.11 33.36
N GLN A 83 -4.75 14.94 32.41
CA GLN A 83 -4.30 14.51 31.09
C GLN A 83 -2.78 14.36 31.05
N LYS A 84 -2.29 13.48 30.17
CA LYS A 84 -0.87 13.36 29.89
C LYS A 84 -0.37 14.65 29.24
N GLN A 85 0.72 15.20 29.78
CA GLN A 85 1.39 16.34 29.18
C GLN A 85 1.87 15.99 27.78
N GLU A 86 1.42 16.76 26.80
CA GLU A 86 1.80 16.54 25.41
C GLU A 86 1.86 17.86 24.64
N SER A 87 2.92 18.05 23.84
CA SER A 87 3.04 19.24 23.01
C SER A 87 2.02 19.23 21.88
N LEU A 88 1.54 20.41 21.49
CA LEU A 88 0.75 20.56 20.27
C LEU A 88 1.61 20.31 19.02
N VAL A 89 0.97 19.85 17.94
CA VAL A 89 1.62 19.49 16.68
C VAL A 89 1.12 20.41 15.57
N GLN A 90 2.04 21.09 14.89
CA GLN A 90 1.74 21.90 13.71
C GLN A 90 1.72 21.00 12.48
N ASP A 91 0.71 21.14 11.63
CA ASP A 91 0.66 20.38 10.39
C ASP A 91 1.65 20.90 9.34
N VAL A 92 2.00 20.00 8.43
CA VAL A 92 2.61 20.30 7.14
C VAL A 92 1.48 20.25 6.12
N THR A 93 1.10 21.40 5.57
CA THR A 93 -0.08 21.53 4.69
C THR A 93 -0.04 20.61 3.47
N THR A 94 1.14 20.21 3.03
CA THR A 94 1.35 19.27 1.92
C THR A 94 1.29 17.80 2.33
N ARG A 95 1.09 17.46 3.62
CA ARG A 95 1.04 16.08 4.16
C ARG A 95 -0.17 15.90 5.06
N TRP A 96 -1.25 15.35 4.53
CA TRP A 96 -2.53 15.27 5.24
C TRP A 96 -2.47 14.44 6.53
N ASN A 97 -1.56 13.45 6.64
CA ASN A 97 -1.33 12.70 7.88
C ASN A 97 -0.97 13.64 9.05
N SER A 98 -0.16 14.67 8.79
CA SER A 98 0.19 15.66 9.82
C SER A 98 -0.98 16.58 10.17
N THR A 99 -1.89 16.84 9.22
CA THR A 99 -3.15 17.55 9.47
C THR A 99 -4.06 16.74 10.37
N LEU A 100 -4.22 15.44 10.11
CA LEU A 100 -4.97 14.52 10.98
C LEU A 100 -4.42 14.51 12.41
N GLU A 101 -3.09 14.44 12.57
CA GLU A 101 -2.48 14.46 13.89
C GLU A 101 -2.65 15.80 14.62
N MET A 102 -2.55 16.93 13.91
CA MET A 102 -2.87 18.25 14.48
C MET A 102 -4.32 18.30 14.97
N VAL A 103 -5.26 17.82 14.16
CA VAL A 103 -6.69 17.79 14.51
C VAL A 103 -6.92 16.95 15.76
N LYS A 104 -6.45 15.70 15.77
CA LYS A 104 -6.55 14.81 16.95
C LYS A 104 -5.95 15.42 18.20
N ARG A 105 -4.81 16.10 18.06
CA ARG A 105 -4.12 16.75 19.18
C ARG A 105 -4.96 17.88 19.78
N ILE A 106 -5.56 18.71 18.93
CA ILE A 106 -6.45 19.79 19.38
C ILE A 106 -7.70 19.23 20.04
N GLN A 107 -8.31 18.18 19.47
CA GLN A 107 -9.50 17.55 20.03
C GLN A 107 -9.24 16.98 21.44
N ARG A 108 -8.13 16.25 21.62
CA ARG A 108 -7.72 15.71 22.93
C ARG A 108 -7.47 16.78 23.98
N ASN A 109 -6.94 17.92 23.56
CA ASN A 109 -6.57 19.04 24.43
C ASN A 109 -7.65 20.14 24.49
N LYS A 110 -8.88 19.86 24.04
CA LYS A 110 -9.97 20.86 23.99
C LYS A 110 -10.18 21.55 25.33
N SER A 111 -10.27 20.79 26.43
CA SER A 111 -10.53 21.36 27.77
C SER A 111 -9.36 22.23 28.26
N PRO A 112 -8.11 21.73 28.34
CA PRO A 112 -6.96 22.57 28.72
C PRO A 112 -6.80 23.81 27.83
N LEU A 113 -6.96 23.67 26.51
CA LEU A 113 -6.85 24.80 25.58
C LEU A 113 -7.91 25.87 25.84
N THR A 114 -9.15 25.46 26.10
CA THR A 114 -10.25 26.39 26.38
C THR A 114 -9.97 27.17 27.67
N THR A 115 -9.57 26.48 28.74
CA THR A 115 -9.25 27.12 30.02
C THR A 115 -8.05 28.06 29.91
N THR A 116 -6.96 27.61 29.26
CA THR A 116 -5.74 28.41 29.10
C THR A 116 -6.01 29.67 28.27
N LEU A 117 -6.71 29.53 27.13
CA LEU A 117 -7.03 30.69 26.28
C LEU A 117 -8.02 31.64 26.93
N ALA A 118 -8.89 31.17 27.83
CA ALA A 118 -9.80 32.03 28.59
C ALA A 118 -9.08 32.82 29.70
N GLN A 119 -8.02 32.25 30.29
CA GLN A 119 -7.19 32.92 31.30
C GLN A 119 -6.24 33.94 30.67
N GLN A 120 -5.77 33.67 29.45
CA GLN A 120 -4.89 34.57 28.71
C GLN A 120 -5.69 35.72 28.07
N LYS A 121 -5.22 36.97 28.24
CA LYS A 121 -5.69 38.14 27.45
C LYS A 121 -5.11 38.11 26.02
N SER A 122 -5.22 36.98 25.34
CA SER A 122 -4.69 36.81 23.99
C SER A 122 -5.74 37.11 22.91
N ASN A 123 -5.29 37.48 21.71
CA ASN A 123 -6.17 37.63 20.53
C ASN A 123 -6.54 36.28 19.89
N VAL A 124 -6.12 35.16 20.47
CA VAL A 124 -6.34 33.82 19.92
C VAL A 124 -7.54 33.20 20.60
N ALA A 125 -8.66 33.15 19.87
CA ALA A 125 -9.88 32.50 20.35
C ALA A 125 -9.83 30.99 20.12
N MET A 126 -10.41 30.25 21.07
CA MET A 126 -10.66 28.82 20.91
C MET A 126 -11.69 28.55 19.81
N LEU A 127 -11.64 27.34 19.25
CA LEU A 127 -12.62 26.85 18.27
C LEU A 127 -14.02 26.78 18.87
N THR A 128 -15.03 27.19 18.11
CA THR A 128 -16.44 27.07 18.49
C THR A 128 -16.90 25.60 18.51
N THR A 129 -18.02 25.31 19.16
CA THR A 129 -18.60 23.96 19.17
C THR A 129 -18.89 23.43 17.76
N GLN A 130 -19.36 24.29 16.85
CA GLN A 130 -19.60 23.92 15.45
C GLN A 130 -18.30 23.60 14.70
N GLU A 131 -17.24 24.36 14.95
CA GLU A 131 -15.92 24.11 14.35
C GLU A 131 -15.29 22.83 14.88
N LEU A 132 -15.43 22.54 16.17
CA LEU A 132 -14.97 21.28 16.75
C LEU A 132 -15.75 20.08 16.18
N ALA A 133 -17.07 20.20 16.01
CA ALA A 133 -17.86 19.16 15.34
C ALA A 133 -17.43 18.97 13.88
N LYS A 134 -17.06 20.05 13.19
CA LYS A 134 -16.53 19.99 11.83
C LYS A 134 -15.16 19.30 11.78
N LEU A 135 -14.28 19.54 12.75
CA LEU A 135 -13.01 18.81 12.87
C LEU A 135 -13.21 17.32 13.15
N GLN A 136 -14.19 16.97 13.98
CA GLN A 136 -14.57 15.58 14.22
C GLN A 136 -15.00 14.88 12.92
N LYS A 137 -15.80 15.55 12.07
CA LYS A 137 -16.14 15.04 10.74
C LYS A 137 -14.92 14.89 9.82
N LEU A 138 -13.96 15.80 9.88
CA LEU A 138 -12.72 15.65 9.12
C LEU A 138 -11.91 14.44 9.60
N GLU A 139 -11.82 14.22 10.91
CA GLU A 139 -11.15 13.04 11.47
C GLU A 139 -11.80 11.73 11.00
N GLU A 140 -13.14 11.65 11.04
CA GLU A 140 -13.91 10.50 10.53
C GLU A 140 -13.63 10.20 9.05
N LEU A 141 -13.43 11.24 8.22
CA LEU A 141 -13.10 11.09 6.80
C LEU A 141 -11.65 10.66 6.57
N LEU A 142 -10.72 11.15 7.38
CA LEU A 142 -9.28 10.90 7.21
C LEU A 142 -8.81 9.57 7.83
N GLU A 143 -9.49 9.05 8.86
CA GLU A 143 -9.12 7.80 9.52
C GLU A 143 -9.07 6.58 8.58
N PRO A 144 -10.09 6.33 7.74
CA PRO A 144 -10.03 5.24 6.75
C PRO A 144 -8.84 5.39 5.80
N CYS A 145 -8.50 6.61 5.41
CA CYS A 145 -7.35 6.89 4.55
C CYS A 145 -6.03 6.57 5.27
N ARG A 146 -5.95 6.84 6.59
CA ARG A 146 -4.77 6.57 7.44
C ARG A 146 -4.55 5.09 7.55
N TYR A 147 -5.60 4.37 7.92
CA TYR A 147 -5.58 2.92 8.00
C TYR A 147 -5.11 2.28 6.69
N VAL A 148 -5.69 2.67 5.56
CA VAL A 148 -5.29 2.11 4.24
C VAL A 148 -3.84 2.46 3.90
N THR A 149 -3.40 3.69 4.15
CA THR A 149 -2.03 4.10 3.82
C THR A 149 -1.00 3.34 4.66
N GLU A 150 -1.27 3.12 5.96
CA GLU A 150 -0.43 2.30 6.84
C GLU A 150 -0.43 0.82 6.42
N LEU A 151 -1.61 0.28 6.09
CA LEU A 151 -1.77 -1.09 5.60
C LEU A 151 -1.05 -1.33 4.26
N LEU A 152 -0.94 -0.34 3.38
CA LEU A 152 -0.22 -0.50 2.11
C LEU A 152 1.26 -0.12 2.22
N GLY A 153 1.67 0.53 3.32
CA GLY A 153 3.04 0.93 3.62
C GLY A 153 3.90 -0.15 4.29
N GLY A 154 3.27 -1.26 4.72
CA GLY A 154 3.95 -2.39 5.35
C GLY A 154 4.87 -3.17 4.41
N GLU A 155 5.89 -3.79 4.99
CA GLU A 155 6.92 -4.56 4.27
C GLU A 155 7.01 -6.04 4.68
N GLN A 156 6.34 -6.42 5.77
CA GLN A 156 6.37 -7.79 6.31
C GLN A 156 5.26 -8.69 5.76
N TYR A 157 4.44 -8.17 4.84
CA TYR A 157 3.32 -8.90 4.26
C TYR A 157 3.04 -8.43 2.83
N ILE A 158 2.24 -9.22 2.13
CA ILE A 158 1.84 -8.94 0.75
C ILE A 158 0.85 -7.78 0.71
N SER A 159 1.28 -6.69 0.06
CA SER A 159 0.53 -5.44 -0.03
C SER A 159 -0.14 -5.24 -1.39
N CYS A 160 0.43 -5.72 -2.50
CA CYS A 160 -0.13 -5.49 -3.85
C CYS A 160 -1.57 -5.97 -4.02
N SER A 161 -1.87 -7.17 -3.55
CA SER A 161 -3.20 -7.78 -3.64
C SER A 161 -4.23 -7.10 -2.72
N VAL A 162 -3.78 -6.30 -1.76
CA VAL A 162 -4.62 -5.56 -0.82
C VAL A 162 -5.06 -4.21 -1.40
N VAL A 163 -4.33 -3.67 -2.38
CA VAL A 163 -4.61 -2.36 -2.99
C VAL A 163 -6.02 -2.29 -3.54
N LEU A 164 -6.44 -3.25 -4.37
CA LEU A 164 -7.75 -3.21 -5.01
C LEU A 164 -8.89 -3.31 -3.98
N PRO A 165 -8.92 -4.29 -3.05
CA PRO A 165 -9.88 -4.30 -1.95
C PRO A 165 -9.90 -3.01 -1.13
N ALA A 166 -8.73 -2.44 -0.82
CA ALA A 166 -8.62 -1.20 -0.05
C ALA A 166 -9.21 0.01 -0.79
N LEU A 167 -8.93 0.14 -2.09
CA LEU A 167 -9.53 1.19 -2.92
C LEU A 167 -11.05 1.04 -3.01
N CYS A 168 -11.56 -0.17 -3.27
CA CYS A 168 -13.00 -0.42 -3.29
C CYS A 168 -13.66 -0.09 -1.94
N HIS A 169 -12.98 -0.41 -0.83
CA HIS A 169 -13.45 -0.07 0.51
C HIS A 169 -13.52 1.46 0.73
N LEU A 170 -12.50 2.20 0.30
CA LEU A 170 -12.50 3.66 0.38
C LEU A 170 -13.62 4.27 -0.47
N PHE A 171 -13.85 3.78 -1.69
CA PHE A 171 -14.97 4.24 -2.51
C PHE A 171 -16.30 4.08 -1.78
N LYS A 172 -16.54 2.91 -1.18
CA LYS A 172 -17.77 2.63 -0.44
C LYS A 172 -17.94 3.53 0.80
N ILE A 173 -16.88 3.75 1.58
CA ILE A 173 -16.95 4.65 2.75
C ILE A 173 -17.18 6.10 2.33
N MET A 174 -16.65 6.50 1.18
CA MET A 174 -16.74 7.86 0.67
C MET A 174 -18.02 8.10 -0.15
N GLU A 175 -18.98 7.20 -0.12
CA GLU A 175 -20.32 7.45 -0.65
C GLU A 175 -21.04 8.50 0.23
N SER A 176 -21.64 9.49 -0.42
CA SER A 176 -22.38 10.56 0.25
C SER A 176 -23.72 10.05 0.74
N THR A 177 -24.11 10.44 1.96
CA THR A 177 -25.42 10.14 2.55
C THR A 177 -26.27 11.40 2.65
N GLU A 178 -27.59 11.27 2.73
CA GLU A 178 -28.50 12.43 2.85
C GLU A 178 -28.24 13.25 4.13
N ASP A 179 -27.76 12.60 5.19
CA ASP A 179 -27.41 13.23 6.47
C ASP A 179 -26.06 13.99 6.44
N ASP A 180 -25.29 13.90 5.35
CA ASP A 180 -23.98 14.54 5.29
C ASP A 180 -24.10 16.06 5.13
N PRO A 181 -23.40 16.86 5.95
CA PRO A 181 -23.30 18.29 5.73
C PRO A 181 -22.73 18.61 4.34
N ALA A 182 -23.11 19.75 3.74
CA ALA A 182 -22.68 20.13 2.40
C ALA A 182 -21.14 20.11 2.19
N TYR A 183 -20.36 20.44 3.23
CA TYR A 183 -18.90 20.39 3.16
C TYR A 183 -18.35 18.95 3.17
N VAL A 184 -19.04 17.99 3.80
CA VAL A 184 -18.71 16.56 3.78
C VAL A 184 -19.07 15.96 2.42
N VAL A 185 -20.27 16.25 1.91
CA VAL A 185 -20.69 15.82 0.55
C VAL A 185 -19.68 16.31 -0.49
N LYS A 186 -19.26 17.58 -0.40
CA LYS A 186 -18.25 18.13 -1.30
C LYS A 186 -16.91 17.40 -1.19
N PHE A 187 -16.43 17.15 0.04
CA PHE A 187 -15.20 16.38 0.26
C PHE A 187 -15.29 14.98 -0.36
N LYS A 188 -16.36 14.25 -0.09
CA LYS A 188 -16.61 12.88 -0.58
C LYS A 188 -16.68 12.83 -2.11
N ASN A 189 -17.37 13.76 -2.74
CA ASN A 189 -17.48 13.86 -4.20
C ASN A 189 -16.13 14.22 -4.85
N ASP A 190 -15.40 15.19 -4.29
CA ASP A 190 -14.07 15.56 -4.79
C ASP A 190 -13.09 14.39 -4.62
N PHE A 191 -13.16 13.68 -3.49
CA PHE A 191 -12.35 12.49 -3.21
C PHE A 191 -12.61 11.37 -4.20
N THR A 192 -13.86 10.96 -4.37
CA THR A 192 -14.23 9.85 -5.26
C THR A 192 -13.96 10.19 -6.73
N SER A 193 -14.22 11.43 -7.16
CA SER A 193 -13.90 11.89 -8.52
C SER A 193 -12.39 11.87 -8.80
N ASP A 194 -11.59 12.44 -7.90
CA ASP A 194 -10.13 12.50 -8.08
C ASP A 194 -9.48 11.11 -7.95
N LEU A 195 -9.91 10.29 -7.00
CA LEU A 195 -9.40 8.92 -6.85
C LEU A 195 -9.71 8.08 -8.09
N SER A 196 -10.90 8.20 -8.68
CA SER A 196 -11.27 7.49 -9.91
C SER A 196 -10.35 7.87 -11.07
N LYS A 197 -10.12 9.17 -11.28
CA LYS A 197 -9.20 9.67 -12.32
C LYS A 197 -7.78 9.16 -12.13
N ARG A 198 -7.32 9.04 -10.88
CA ARG A 198 -5.98 8.51 -10.59
C ARG A 198 -5.91 6.99 -10.71
N LYS A 199 -6.99 6.28 -10.39
CA LYS A 199 -7.10 4.83 -10.55
C LYS A 199 -6.88 4.43 -12.02
N ASP A 200 -7.37 5.22 -12.97
CA ASP A 200 -7.17 4.97 -14.41
C ASP A 200 -5.69 5.04 -14.83
N SER A 201 -4.88 5.84 -14.12
CA SER A 201 -3.43 5.91 -14.33
C SER A 201 -2.65 4.76 -13.67
N THR A 202 -3.33 3.94 -12.87
CA THR A 202 -2.75 2.75 -12.22
C THR A 202 -2.90 1.53 -13.13
N ASN A 203 -1.97 0.58 -13.05
CA ASN A 203 -2.10 -0.70 -13.74
C ASN A 203 -3.18 -1.59 -13.07
N LEU A 204 -4.45 -1.27 -13.32
CA LEU A 204 -5.59 -1.93 -12.68
C LEU A 204 -5.66 -3.42 -13.04
N THR A 205 -5.25 -3.80 -14.25
CA THR A 205 -5.15 -5.19 -14.68
C THR A 205 -4.17 -5.96 -13.79
N TRP A 206 -3.01 -5.38 -13.49
CA TRP A 206 -2.05 -5.99 -12.57
C TRP A 206 -2.63 -6.20 -11.17
N LEU A 207 -3.29 -5.17 -10.63
CA LEU A 207 -3.91 -5.24 -9.31
C LEU A 207 -5.05 -6.27 -9.24
N LYS A 208 -5.87 -6.36 -10.31
CA LYS A 208 -6.94 -7.35 -10.44
C LYS A 208 -6.38 -8.77 -10.44
N ILE A 209 -5.32 -9.03 -11.20
CA ILE A 209 -4.64 -10.34 -11.23
C ILE A 209 -4.00 -10.66 -9.87
N ALA A 210 -3.28 -9.71 -9.27
CA ALA A 210 -2.68 -9.86 -7.94
C ALA A 210 -3.73 -10.18 -6.86
N THR A 211 -4.91 -9.57 -6.94
CA THR A 211 -6.02 -9.85 -6.02
C THR A 211 -6.63 -11.23 -6.25
N ALA A 212 -6.80 -11.65 -7.50
CA ALA A 212 -7.36 -12.97 -7.85
C ALA A 212 -6.42 -14.12 -7.42
N ILE A 213 -5.11 -13.94 -7.59
CA ILE A 213 -4.09 -14.94 -7.25
C ILE A 213 -3.75 -14.94 -5.75
N ASP A 214 -4.29 -14.02 -4.96
CA ASP A 214 -4.20 -14.06 -3.50
C ASP A 214 -5.32 -14.96 -2.94
N PRO A 215 -4.98 -16.08 -2.27
CA PRO A 215 -5.99 -17.01 -1.74
C PRO A 215 -6.92 -16.40 -0.69
N ARG A 216 -6.57 -15.25 -0.10
CA ARG A 216 -7.42 -14.48 0.82
C ARG A 216 -8.56 -13.77 0.09
N PHE A 217 -8.31 -13.31 -1.14
CA PHE A 217 -9.21 -12.43 -1.92
C PHE A 217 -9.68 -13.05 -3.24
N LYS A 218 -9.39 -14.33 -3.48
CA LYS A 218 -9.68 -15.02 -4.75
C LYS A 218 -11.14 -15.02 -5.20
N ASP A 219 -12.11 -14.77 -4.32
CA ASP A 219 -13.51 -14.64 -4.70
C ASP A 219 -13.88 -13.26 -5.26
N LEU A 220 -12.94 -12.31 -5.23
CA LEU A 220 -13.04 -10.98 -5.82
C LEU A 220 -14.31 -10.23 -5.37
N LYS A 221 -14.71 -10.40 -4.11
CA LYS A 221 -15.94 -9.80 -3.55
C LYS A 221 -15.97 -8.27 -3.62
N CYS A 222 -14.81 -7.62 -3.74
CA CYS A 222 -14.69 -6.19 -3.92
C CYS A 222 -15.08 -5.70 -5.34
N LEU A 223 -15.28 -6.60 -6.31
CA LEU A 223 -15.68 -6.28 -7.68
C LEU A 223 -17.13 -6.71 -7.96
N PRO A 224 -17.85 -6.03 -8.88
CA PRO A 224 -19.10 -6.51 -9.47
C PRO A 224 -18.93 -7.88 -10.13
N LYS A 225 -19.99 -8.70 -10.18
CA LYS A 225 -19.92 -10.07 -10.71
C LYS A 225 -19.38 -10.14 -12.14
N ASP A 226 -19.78 -9.19 -12.98
CA ASP A 226 -19.40 -9.15 -14.40
C ASP A 226 -17.88 -8.97 -14.56
N GLU A 227 -17.29 -8.05 -13.80
CA GLU A 227 -15.83 -7.82 -13.80
C GLU A 227 -15.04 -9.03 -13.30
N ARG A 228 -15.58 -9.85 -12.39
CA ARG A 228 -14.85 -11.02 -11.86
C ARG A 228 -14.53 -12.02 -12.96
N ASN A 229 -15.47 -12.22 -13.88
CA ASN A 229 -15.29 -13.14 -15.01
C ASN A 229 -14.18 -12.66 -15.93
N GLU A 230 -14.11 -11.35 -16.18
CA GLU A 230 -13.05 -10.72 -16.98
C GLU A 230 -11.65 -10.91 -16.36
N VAL A 231 -11.56 -10.83 -15.03
CA VAL A 231 -10.29 -11.08 -14.32
C VAL A 231 -9.81 -12.51 -14.52
N TRP A 232 -10.71 -13.48 -14.38
CA TRP A 232 -10.37 -14.89 -14.61
C TRP A 232 -10.04 -15.19 -16.06
N ALA A 233 -10.73 -14.57 -17.01
CA ALA A 233 -10.41 -14.66 -18.44
C ALA A 233 -9.01 -14.08 -18.74
N SER A 234 -8.67 -12.96 -18.11
CA SER A 234 -7.34 -12.33 -18.23
C SER A 234 -6.23 -13.23 -17.67
N LEU A 235 -6.47 -13.87 -16.53
CA LEU A 235 -5.54 -14.83 -15.94
C LEU A 235 -5.38 -16.08 -16.82
N SER A 236 -6.47 -16.58 -17.41
CA SER A 236 -6.43 -17.68 -18.38
C SER A 236 -5.58 -17.34 -19.61
N LYS A 237 -5.78 -16.15 -20.19
CA LYS A 237 -4.96 -15.66 -21.30
C LYS A 237 -3.47 -15.54 -20.93
N LEU A 238 -3.18 -15.11 -19.71
CA LEU A 238 -1.81 -15.00 -19.20
C LEU A 238 -1.14 -16.37 -19.02
N LEU A 239 -1.91 -17.40 -18.64
CA LEU A 239 -1.45 -18.79 -18.57
C LEU A 239 -1.21 -19.39 -19.96
N MET A 240 -2.04 -19.05 -20.95
CA MET A 240 -1.84 -19.45 -22.35
C MET A 240 -0.54 -18.87 -22.93
N ALA A 241 -0.26 -17.59 -22.64
CA ALA A 241 0.93 -16.91 -23.14
C ALA A 241 2.25 -17.43 -22.51
N GLN A 242 2.18 -18.16 -21.39
CA GLN A 242 3.33 -18.78 -20.73
C GLN A 242 3.54 -20.24 -21.10
N SER A 243 2.62 -20.87 -21.84
CA SER A 243 2.87 -22.20 -22.40
C SER A 243 4.08 -22.10 -23.36
N PRO A 244 5.11 -22.93 -23.19
CA PRO A 244 6.28 -22.87 -24.04
C PRO A 244 5.86 -23.17 -25.50
N GLY A 245 5.93 -22.14 -26.35
CA GLY A 245 6.04 -22.38 -27.78
C GLY A 245 7.32 -23.17 -28.02
N LYS A 246 7.21 -24.31 -28.72
CA LYS A 246 8.30 -25.16 -29.23
C LYS A 246 9.64 -24.41 -29.32
N GLN A 247 10.56 -24.68 -28.39
CA GLN A 247 11.97 -24.43 -28.65
C GLN A 247 12.39 -25.45 -29.71
N GLU A 248 12.84 -24.95 -30.87
CA GLU A 248 13.57 -25.74 -31.86
C GLU A 248 14.77 -26.38 -31.15
N SER A 249 14.66 -27.68 -30.88
CA SER A 249 15.76 -28.54 -30.54
C SER A 249 16.73 -28.55 -31.71
N LYS A 250 17.84 -27.81 -31.59
CA LYS A 250 19.05 -28.15 -32.34
C LYS A 250 19.54 -29.49 -31.80
N GLU A 251 19.28 -30.53 -32.58
CA GLU A 251 19.95 -31.81 -32.47
C GLU A 251 21.46 -31.59 -32.39
N THR A 252 22.07 -32.03 -31.29
CA THR A 252 23.44 -32.52 -31.32
C THR A 252 23.45 -33.82 -30.55
N THR A 253 23.41 -34.89 -31.34
CA THR A 253 23.65 -36.27 -30.96
C THR A 253 25.04 -36.38 -30.36
N ASP A 254 25.15 -36.79 -29.10
CA ASP A 254 26.29 -37.61 -28.70
C ASP A 254 25.87 -38.66 -27.67
N GLN A 255 26.28 -39.90 -27.94
CA GLN A 255 25.87 -41.11 -27.23
C GLN A 255 26.89 -41.44 -26.14
N GLN A 256 26.45 -41.97 -24.98
CA GLN A 256 27.13 -43.05 -24.21
C GLN A 256 26.26 -43.55 -23.01
N PRO A 257 26.51 -44.75 -22.44
CA PRO A 257 25.49 -45.79 -22.18
C PRO A 257 25.10 -45.98 -20.68
N PRO A 258 24.09 -46.81 -20.36
CA PRO A 258 23.41 -46.78 -19.06
C PRO A 258 24.04 -47.70 -18.00
N LYS A 259 24.01 -47.29 -16.73
CA LYS A 259 24.27 -48.17 -15.58
C LYS A 259 23.06 -48.29 -14.65
N LYS A 260 22.67 -49.55 -14.48
CA LYS A 260 21.54 -50.12 -13.75
C LYS A 260 21.48 -49.68 -12.27
N ARG A 261 20.27 -49.42 -11.77
CA ARG A 261 19.88 -49.81 -10.40
C ARG A 261 18.49 -50.46 -10.37
N ARG A 262 18.42 -51.44 -9.48
CA ARG A 262 17.48 -52.56 -9.40
C ARG A 262 16.06 -52.14 -8.99
N ILE A 263 15.13 -52.58 -9.83
CA ILE A 263 13.79 -53.09 -9.56
C ILE A 263 13.46 -53.33 -8.07
N SER A 264 12.45 -52.62 -7.55
CA SER A 264 11.50 -53.16 -6.56
C SER A 264 10.31 -53.75 -7.32
N VAL A 265 10.36 -55.06 -7.55
CA VAL A 265 9.21 -55.87 -7.96
C VAL A 265 8.21 -55.77 -6.81
N LEU A 266 7.03 -55.16 -7.02
CA LEU A 266 5.76 -55.46 -6.31
C LEU A 266 4.60 -54.48 -6.66
N LEU A 267 4.54 -53.95 -7.90
CA LEU A 267 3.34 -53.26 -8.41
C LEU A 267 3.01 -53.78 -9.83
N VAL A 268 2.31 -54.90 -9.87
CA VAL A 268 1.52 -55.43 -10.99
C VAL A 268 0.07 -55.12 -10.59
N SER A 269 -0.80 -54.46 -11.33
CA SER A 269 -0.74 -53.85 -12.66
C SER A 269 -1.72 -52.69 -12.64
N SER A 270 -1.28 -51.52 -13.08
CA SER A 270 -2.16 -50.52 -13.67
C SER A 270 -1.33 -49.90 -14.78
N ASP A 271 -1.43 -50.49 -15.98
CA ASP A 271 -1.02 -49.83 -17.21
C ASP A 271 -1.96 -48.64 -17.41
N SER A 272 -1.71 -47.59 -16.65
CA SER A 272 -1.93 -46.24 -17.14
C SER A 272 -0.55 -45.84 -17.65
N GLU A 273 -0.35 -46.00 -18.95
CA GLU A 273 0.57 -45.15 -19.68
C GLU A 273 0.17 -43.72 -19.28
N SER A 274 0.88 -43.15 -18.32
CA SER A 274 0.72 -41.76 -17.93
C SER A 274 1.38 -40.96 -19.04
N ASP A 275 0.69 -40.87 -20.17
CA ASP A 275 0.66 -39.63 -20.91
C ASP A 275 0.32 -38.58 -19.86
N GLU A 276 1.32 -37.79 -19.47
CA GLU A 276 1.11 -36.59 -18.67
C GLU A 276 0.24 -35.67 -19.53
N GLU A 277 -1.08 -35.90 -19.52
CA GLU A 277 -2.05 -34.98 -20.10
C GLU A 277 -1.77 -33.63 -19.46
N GLU A 278 -1.15 -32.73 -20.22
CA GLU A 278 -0.90 -31.37 -19.78
C GLU A 278 -2.20 -30.82 -19.21
N GLU A 279 -2.23 -30.60 -17.89
CA GLU A 279 -3.43 -30.14 -17.21
C GLU A 279 -3.97 -28.91 -17.94
N SER A 280 -5.23 -28.99 -18.38
CA SER A 280 -5.85 -27.90 -19.12
C SER A 280 -5.88 -26.65 -18.24
N ILE A 281 -5.74 -25.48 -18.85
CA ILE A 281 -5.73 -24.20 -18.12
C ILE A 281 -6.99 -24.05 -17.27
N GLU A 282 -8.12 -24.52 -17.78
CA GLU A 282 -9.40 -24.50 -17.09
C GLU A 282 -9.41 -25.39 -15.85
N GLN A 283 -8.87 -26.61 -15.93
CA GLN A 283 -8.72 -27.50 -14.76
C GLN A 283 -7.82 -26.85 -13.70
N CYS A 284 -6.70 -26.26 -14.11
CA CYS A 284 -5.77 -25.57 -13.22
C CYS A 284 -6.44 -24.44 -12.43
N LEU A 285 -7.20 -23.59 -13.14
CA LEU A 285 -7.94 -22.48 -12.54
C LEU A 285 -9.09 -22.97 -11.64
N ASN A 286 -9.83 -23.99 -12.06
CA ASN A 286 -10.94 -24.53 -11.29
C ASN A 286 -10.46 -25.19 -9.99
N ARG A 287 -9.31 -25.89 -10.03
CA ARG A 287 -8.67 -26.43 -8.82
C ARG A 287 -8.32 -25.34 -7.82
N TYR A 288 -7.68 -24.26 -8.28
CA TYR A 288 -7.34 -23.13 -7.41
C TYR A 288 -8.59 -22.43 -6.83
N LYS A 289 -9.64 -22.26 -7.64
CA LYS A 289 -10.92 -21.70 -7.16
C LYS A 289 -11.56 -22.56 -6.07
N ALA A 290 -11.45 -23.88 -6.18
CA ALA A 290 -12.03 -24.85 -5.24
C ALA A 290 -11.28 -24.96 -3.89
N GLU A 291 -10.00 -24.55 -3.81
CA GLU A 291 -9.25 -24.55 -2.55
C GLU A 291 -10.00 -23.77 -1.43
N PRO A 292 -9.78 -24.06 -0.14
CA PRO A 292 -10.26 -23.18 0.92
C PRO A 292 -9.59 -21.81 0.82
N LYS A 293 -10.26 -20.79 1.37
CA LYS A 293 -9.66 -19.46 1.51
C LYS A 293 -8.57 -19.48 2.58
N LEU A 294 -7.52 -18.71 2.33
CA LEU A 294 -6.50 -18.45 3.35
C LEU A 294 -7.03 -17.44 4.37
N HIS A 295 -6.68 -17.66 5.64
CA HIS A 295 -6.93 -16.70 6.72
C HIS A 295 -6.20 -15.36 6.45
N MET A 296 -6.72 -14.23 6.96
CA MET A 296 -6.20 -12.90 6.58
C MET A 296 -4.74 -12.67 6.98
N GLU A 297 -4.34 -13.28 8.10
CA GLU A 297 -3.03 -13.30 8.74
C GLU A 297 -2.08 -14.30 8.07
N GLY A 298 -2.59 -15.18 7.20
CA GLY A 298 -1.77 -16.12 6.45
C GLY A 298 -0.98 -15.41 5.34
N CYS A 299 0.28 -15.84 5.12
CA CYS A 299 1.11 -15.31 4.04
C CYS A 299 0.80 -16.01 2.70
N PRO A 300 0.31 -15.28 1.67
CA PRO A 300 0.01 -15.85 0.36
C PRO A 300 1.21 -16.51 -0.32
N LEU A 301 2.41 -15.90 -0.26
CA LEU A 301 3.60 -16.48 -0.89
C LEU A 301 4.02 -17.80 -0.22
N GLN A 302 3.90 -17.90 1.11
CA GLN A 302 4.15 -19.16 1.80
C GLN A 302 3.10 -20.22 1.45
N TRP A 303 1.84 -19.81 1.26
CA TRP A 303 0.76 -20.70 0.80
C TRP A 303 1.06 -21.26 -0.58
N TRP A 304 1.48 -20.41 -1.52
CA TRP A 304 1.87 -20.81 -2.88
C TRP A 304 3.10 -21.72 -2.89
N LYS A 305 4.12 -21.41 -2.09
CA LYS A 305 5.32 -22.26 -1.95
C LYS A 305 4.99 -23.67 -1.47
N LYS A 306 4.05 -23.81 -0.52
CA LYS A 306 3.61 -25.12 -0.01
C LYS A 306 2.82 -25.94 -1.04
N ARG A 307 2.27 -25.30 -2.07
CA ARG A 307 1.42 -25.91 -3.11
C ARG A 307 2.01 -25.77 -4.52
N GLU A 308 3.31 -25.51 -4.61
CA GLU A 308 3.98 -25.28 -5.88
C GLU A 308 3.85 -26.48 -6.82
N ALA A 309 4.00 -27.70 -6.29
CA ALA A 309 3.81 -28.93 -7.05
C ALA A 309 2.37 -29.10 -7.57
N THR A 310 1.36 -28.77 -6.76
CA THR A 310 -0.05 -28.87 -7.13
C THR A 310 -0.50 -27.79 -8.10
N HIS A 311 0.17 -26.63 -8.08
CA HIS A 311 -0.18 -25.46 -8.88
C HIS A 311 1.01 -24.92 -9.67
N ALA A 312 1.73 -25.80 -10.37
CA ALA A 312 2.98 -25.48 -11.06
C ALA A 312 2.87 -24.29 -12.04
N ARG A 313 1.71 -24.12 -12.70
CA ARG A 313 1.48 -23.02 -13.65
C ARG A 313 1.13 -21.69 -12.98
N LEU A 314 0.49 -21.73 -11.82
CA LEU A 314 0.00 -20.55 -11.11
C LEU A 314 1.01 -20.01 -10.09
N ALA A 315 1.82 -20.87 -9.46
CA ALA A 315 2.77 -20.47 -8.44
C ALA A 315 3.82 -19.44 -8.93
N PRO A 316 4.40 -19.56 -10.16
CA PRO A 316 5.30 -18.53 -10.70
C PRO A 316 4.60 -17.18 -10.93
N ILE A 317 3.34 -17.20 -11.39
CA ILE A 317 2.51 -15.99 -11.55
C ILE A 317 2.24 -15.36 -10.20
N ALA A 318 1.83 -16.17 -9.22
CA ALA A 318 1.59 -15.69 -7.87
C ALA A 318 2.82 -15.01 -7.28
N CYS A 319 4.00 -15.64 -7.43
CA CYS A 319 5.26 -15.06 -7.00
C CYS A 319 5.51 -13.70 -7.67
N LYS A 320 5.36 -13.61 -9.00
CA LYS A 320 5.57 -12.38 -9.78
C LYS A 320 4.63 -11.24 -9.37
N TYR A 321 3.33 -11.52 -9.23
CA TYR A 321 2.32 -10.48 -8.99
C TYR A 321 2.25 -10.08 -7.51
N LEU A 322 2.37 -11.02 -6.58
CA LEU A 322 2.25 -10.76 -5.15
C LEU A 322 3.51 -10.13 -4.55
N SER A 323 4.70 -10.38 -5.11
CA SER A 323 5.96 -9.79 -4.60
C SER A 323 6.11 -8.30 -4.91
N THR A 324 5.16 -7.70 -5.62
CA THR A 324 5.18 -6.28 -5.92
C THR A 324 4.80 -5.47 -4.67
N PRO A 325 5.56 -4.45 -4.25
CA PRO A 325 5.11 -3.57 -3.18
C PRO A 325 4.01 -2.61 -3.67
N ALA A 326 2.98 -2.41 -2.85
CA ALA A 326 1.88 -1.47 -3.16
C ALA A 326 2.29 0.02 -3.14
N THR A 327 3.39 0.34 -2.46
CA THR A 327 3.84 1.70 -2.19
C THR A 327 5.36 1.81 -2.26
N THR A 328 5.86 3.04 -2.44
CA THR A 328 7.28 3.39 -2.35
C THR A 328 7.72 3.67 -0.90
N VAL A 329 6.82 3.55 0.08
CA VAL A 329 7.08 3.89 1.49
C VAL A 329 8.26 3.10 2.09
N PRO A 330 8.43 1.79 1.85
CA PRO A 330 9.61 1.07 2.35
C PRO A 330 10.93 1.67 1.84
N CYS A 331 10.99 2.04 0.56
CA CYS A 331 12.16 2.70 -0.02
C CYS A 331 12.37 4.09 0.60
N GLU A 332 11.32 4.87 0.82
CA GLU A 332 11.41 6.19 1.47
C GLU A 332 11.90 6.08 2.92
N ARG A 333 11.47 5.06 3.67
CA ARG A 333 11.99 4.76 5.02
C ARG A 333 13.47 4.40 4.98
N LEU A 334 13.88 3.54 4.04
CA LEU A 334 15.29 3.20 3.84
C LEU A 334 16.14 4.44 3.52
N PHE A 335 15.68 5.30 2.62
CA PHE A 335 16.42 6.53 2.27
C PHE A 335 16.41 7.57 3.39
N SER A 336 15.35 7.64 4.20
CA SER A 336 15.31 8.50 5.39
C SER A 336 16.35 8.08 6.41
N LEU A 337 16.48 6.76 6.68
CA LEU A 337 17.54 6.20 7.53
C LEU A 337 18.92 6.44 6.92
N SER A 338 19.05 6.32 5.60
CA SER A 338 20.28 6.57 4.86
C SER A 338 20.73 8.04 4.92
N GLY A 339 19.81 8.97 5.23
CA GLY A 339 20.16 10.37 5.53
C GLY A 339 21.12 10.52 6.71
N HIS A 340 21.21 9.51 7.59
CA HIS A 340 22.22 9.47 8.64
C HIS A 340 23.60 9.04 8.13
N ILE A 341 23.66 8.27 7.03
CA ILE A 341 24.88 7.82 6.36
C ILE A 341 25.45 8.95 5.50
N ILE A 342 24.60 9.59 4.70
CA ILE A 342 24.95 10.72 3.84
C ILE A 342 24.49 12.02 4.49
N GLN A 343 25.37 12.65 5.25
CA GLN A 343 25.11 13.96 5.85
C GLN A 343 25.95 15.04 5.18
N LYS A 344 25.50 16.31 5.23
CA LYS A 344 26.28 17.46 4.73
C LYS A 344 27.70 17.54 5.31
N LYS A 345 27.91 17.03 6.53
CA LYS A 345 29.22 16.97 7.20
C LYS A 345 30.03 15.69 6.91
N ARG A 346 29.44 14.70 6.22
CA ARG A 346 30.01 13.40 5.86
C ARG A 346 29.71 13.06 4.39
N ALA A 347 30.11 13.96 3.48
CA ALA A 347 29.80 13.86 2.05
C ALA A 347 30.95 13.30 1.19
N THR A 348 32.03 12.80 1.80
CA THR A 348 33.23 12.31 1.09
C THR A 348 33.19 10.82 0.73
N LEU A 349 32.11 10.13 1.09
CA LEU A 349 31.93 8.73 0.72
C LEU A 349 31.70 8.60 -0.78
N SER A 350 32.35 7.63 -1.42
CA SER A 350 32.07 7.30 -2.81
C SER A 350 30.64 6.74 -2.94
N PRO A 351 29.98 6.92 -4.12
CA PRO A 351 28.67 6.33 -4.37
C PRO A 351 28.61 4.82 -4.13
N ASP A 352 29.70 4.08 -4.44
CA ASP A 352 29.78 2.64 -4.19
C ASP A 352 29.76 2.32 -2.68
N ASN A 353 30.52 3.04 -1.87
CA ASN A 353 30.53 2.86 -0.42
C ASN A 353 29.19 3.22 0.21
N VAL A 354 28.52 4.26 -0.30
CA VAL A 354 27.16 4.60 0.11
C VAL A 354 26.22 3.43 -0.15
N ASN A 355 26.21 2.88 -1.37
CA ASN A 355 25.34 1.75 -1.72
C ASN A 355 25.59 0.55 -0.79
N ARG A 356 26.85 0.19 -0.56
CA ARG A 356 27.21 -0.90 0.36
C ARG A 356 26.69 -0.67 1.77
N LEU A 357 26.87 0.55 2.31
CA LEU A 357 26.43 0.90 3.66
C LEU A 357 24.91 0.88 3.80
N VAL A 358 24.18 1.39 2.81
CA VAL A 358 22.72 1.37 2.79
C VAL A 358 22.21 -0.07 2.76
N CYS A 359 22.75 -0.92 1.87
CA CYS A 359 22.37 -2.33 1.79
C CYS A 359 22.70 -3.09 3.08
N LEU A 360 23.91 -2.97 3.60
CA LEU A 360 24.33 -3.64 4.84
C LEU A 360 23.48 -3.20 6.04
N SER A 361 23.21 -1.90 6.17
CA SER A 361 22.32 -1.38 7.22
C SER A 361 20.93 -2.01 7.13
N ASN A 362 20.36 -2.08 5.93
CA ASN A 362 19.05 -2.69 5.73
C ASN A 362 19.05 -4.19 6.08
N TRP A 363 20.03 -4.95 5.56
CA TRP A 363 20.09 -6.41 5.74
C TRP A 363 20.41 -6.83 7.16
N LEU A 364 21.28 -6.10 7.87
CA LEU A 364 21.64 -6.41 9.26
C LEU A 364 20.54 -6.04 10.27
N ASN A 365 19.65 -5.11 9.89
CA ASN A 365 18.47 -4.75 10.68
C ASN A 365 17.31 -5.75 10.51
N VAL A 366 17.41 -6.70 9.57
CA VAL A 366 16.53 -7.88 9.53
C VAL A 366 17.06 -8.86 10.59
N LYS A 367 16.85 -8.55 11.86
CA LYS A 367 17.04 -9.53 12.94
C LYS A 367 15.76 -10.35 13.12
N GLU A 368 16.01 -11.64 13.36
CA GLU A 368 15.11 -12.78 13.50
C GLU A 368 13.85 -12.48 14.34
N ASP A 369 12.68 -12.68 13.73
CA ASP A 369 11.42 -13.01 14.41
C ASP A 369 11.06 -14.46 14.11
#